data_AF-A0A956DVB0-F1
#
_entry.id   AF-A0A956DVB0-F1
#
_cell.length_a   1.000
_cell.length_b   1.000
_cell.length_c   1.000
_cell.angle_alpha   90.00
_cell.angle_beta   90.00
_cell.angle_gamma   90.00
#
_symmetry.space_group_name_H-M   'P 1'
#
loop_
_entity.id
_entity.type
_entity.pdbx_description
1 polymer ?
#
loop_
_entity_poly.entity_id
_entity_poly.type
_entity_poly.pdbx_seq_one_letter_code
_entity_poly.pdbx_strand_id
1 'polypeptide(L)' 'MYEGGPQSSTTLGKYRLIGELGRGGMAHVYLAMVTGPARFNKLVVVKEIQAHLSQEPEFVMMFLDEARL' A
#
# COMPACT_ATOMS: atom_id res chain seq x y z
N MET A 1 -4.15 9.53 -28.38
CA MET A 1 -2.82 9.64 -27.75
C MET A 1 -3.07 9.90 -26.27
N TYR A 2 -2.76 8.94 -25.41
CA TYR A 2 -2.96 9.11 -23.97
C TYR A 2 -1.69 9.78 -23.43
N GLU A 3 -1.74 11.09 -23.25
CA GLU A 3 -0.72 11.80 -22.50
C GLU A 3 -0.89 11.44 -21.02
N GLY A 4 -0.24 10.36 -20.60
CA GLY A 4 -0.03 10.08 -19.20
C GLY A 4 0.90 11.14 -18.64
N GLY A 5 0.33 12.22 -18.11
CA GLY A 5 1.05 13.18 -17.26
C GLY A 5 1.79 12.44 -16.15
N PRO A 6 2.78 13.07 -15.49
CA PRO A 6 3.62 12.38 -14.52
C PRO A 6 2.73 11.74 -13.46
N GLN A 7 2.54 10.42 -13.55
CA GLN A 7 2.09 9.64 -12.41
C GLN A 7 3.22 9.79 -11.42
N SER A 8 3.08 10.76 -10.51
CA SER A 8 3.92 10.88 -9.34
C SER A 8 3.85 9.52 -8.68
N SER A 9 4.86 8.68 -8.94
CA SER A 9 4.91 7.32 -8.44
C SER A 9 5.13 7.46 -6.95
N THR A 10 4.05 7.52 -6.18
CA THR A 10 4.12 7.54 -4.73
C THR A 10 4.75 6.22 -4.32
N THR A 11 5.92 6.32 -3.71
CA THR A 11 6.66 5.16 -3.20
C THR A 11 6.46 5.09 -1.71
N LEU A 12 6.01 3.93 -1.21
CA LEU A 12 6.04 3.61 0.21
C LEU A 12 7.24 2.69 0.45
N GLY A 13 8.38 3.25 0.84
CA GLY A 13 9.63 2.49 0.93
C GLY A 13 9.98 1.80 -0.40
N LYS A 14 10.10 0.47 -0.42
CA LYS A 14 10.40 -0.33 -1.63
C LYS A 14 9.19 -0.58 -2.54
N TYR A 15 8.00 -0.18 -2.12
CA TYR A 15 6.75 -0.43 -2.82
C TYR A 15 6.42 0.76 -3.72
N ARG A 16 6.40 0.55 -5.04
CA ARG A 16 5.89 1.53 -6.00
C ARG A 16 4.38 1.37 -6.08
N LEU A 17 3.60 2.34 -5.62
CA LEU A 17 2.15 2.29 -5.72
C LEU A 17 1.74 2.41 -7.20
N ILE A 18 0.88 1.50 -7.65
CA ILE A 18 0.32 1.46 -9.00
C ILE A 18 -1.07 2.11 -9.00
N GLY A 19 -1.84 1.89 -7.93
CA GLY A 19 -3.16 2.49 -7.78
C GLY A 19 -3.83 2.07 -6.47
N GLU A 20 -4.89 2.80 -6.10
CA GLU A 20 -5.76 2.45 -5.00
C GLU A 20 -6.71 1.31 -5.40
N LEU A 21 -6.82 0.30 -4.55
CA LEU A 21 -7.78 -0.80 -4.67
C LEU A 21 -9.04 -0.53 -3.86
N GLY A 22 -8.92 0.24 -2.79
CA GLY A 22 -10.06 0.74 -2.04
C GLY A 22 -9.67 1.37 -0.71
N ARG A 23 -10.67 1.97 -0.07
CA ARG A 23 -10.56 2.63 1.23
C ARG A 23 -11.64 2.12 2.17
N GLY A 24 -11.22 1.59 3.31
CA GLY A 24 -12.10 1.18 4.40
C GLY A 24 -12.02 2.15 5.59
N GLY A 25 -12.80 1.88 6.63
CA GLY A 25 -12.77 2.66 7.88
C GLY A 25 -11.39 2.64 8.55
N MET A 26 -10.65 1.54 8.42
CA MET A 26 -9.40 1.30 9.12
C MET A 26 -8.14 1.61 8.31
N ALA A 27 -8.18 1.30 7.01
CA ALA A 27 -6.99 1.33 6.16
C ALA A 27 -7.31 1.68 4.71
N HIS A 28 -6.30 2.18 4.02
CA HIS A 28 -6.23 2.28 2.57
C HIS A 28 -5.55 1.04 2.01
N VAL A 29 -6.01 0.57 0.86
CA VAL A 29 -5.48 -0.62 0.19
C VAL A 29 -4.99 -0.22 -1.18
N TYR A 30 -3.73 -0.50 -1.49
CA TYR A 30 -3.11 -0.18 -2.77
C TYR A 30 -2.59 -1.42 -3.46
N LEU A 31 -2.66 -1.43 -4.78
CA LEU A 31 -1.85 -2.31 -5.61
C LEU A 31 -0.47 -1.66 -5.76
N ALA A 32 0.57 -2.44 -5.50
CA ALA A 32 1.94 -1.97 -5.61
C ALA A 32 2.84 -2.98 -6.32
N MET A 33 3.98 -2.49 -6.77
CA MET A 33 5.05 -3.29 -7.37
C MET A 33 6.29 -3.24 -6.49
N VAL A 34 6.91 -4.39 -6.26
CA VAL A 34 8.25 -4.51 -5.69
C VAL A 34 9.18 -5.09 -6.74
N THR A 35 10.33 -4.45 -6.93
CA THR A 35 11.40 -4.99 -7.78
C THR A 35 12.37 -5.77 -6.90
N GLY A 36 12.51 -7.06 -7.15
CA GLY A 36 13.47 -7.96 -6.49
C GLY A 36 14.78 -8.12 -7.28
N PRO A 37 15.69 -8.99 -6.81
CA PRO A 37 16.90 -9.36 -7.53
C PRO A 37 16.58 -9.84 -8.96
N ALA A 38 17.53 -9.65 -9.89
CA ALA A 38 17.37 -10.00 -11.31
C ALA A 38 16.19 -9.30 -12.03
N ARG A 39 15.79 -8.09 -11.59
CA ARG A 39 14.69 -7.29 -12.18
C ARG A 39 13.32 -7.99 -12.17
N PHE A 40 13.12 -8.96 -11.28
CA PHE A 40 11.81 -9.56 -11.10
C PHE A 40 10.84 -8.55 -10.47
N ASN A 41 9.68 -8.34 -11.09
CA ASN A 41 8.64 -7.49 -10.56
C ASN A 41 7.54 -8.34 -9.93
N LYS A 42 7.30 -8.15 -8.64
CA LYS A 42 6.19 -8.79 -7.91
C LYS A 42 5.09 -7.77 -7.67
N LEU A 43 3.87 -8.12 -8.06
CA LEU A 43 2.67 -7.40 -7.62
C LEU A 43 2.35 -7.79 -6.18
N VAL A 44 2.07 -6.79 -5.36
CA VAL A 44 1.73 -6.95 -3.95
C VAL A 44 0.60 -6.00 -3.59
N VAL A 45 -0.11 -6.33 -2.52
CA VAL A 45 -1.07 -5.41 -1.90
C VAL A 45 -0.39 -4.73 -0.71
N VAL A 46 -0.52 -3.42 -0.62
CA VAL A 46 -0.07 -2.62 0.51
C VAL A 46 -1.31 -2.13 1.25
N LYS A 47 -1.46 -2.51 2.51
CA LYS A 47 -2.44 -1.91 3.42
C LYS A 47 -1.74 -0.82 4.22
N GLU A 48 -2.36 0.36 4.32
CA GLU A 48 -1.88 1.51 5.09
C GLU A 48 -2.95 1.91 6.09
N ILE A 49 -2.66 1.83 7.39
CA ILE A 49 -3.58 2.27 8.45
C ILE A 49 -3.84 3.78 8.32
N GLN A 50 -5.09 4.22 8.50
CA GLN A 50 -5.39 5.65 8.46
C GLN A 50 -4.62 6.40 9.57
N ALA A 51 -4.05 7.56 9.23
CA ALA A 51 -3.17 8.31 10.12
C ALA A 51 -3.79 8.59 11.51
N HIS A 52 -5.08 8.90 11.55
CA HIS A 52 -5.81 9.16 12.81
C HIS A 52 -6.01 7.91 13.68
N LEU A 53 -5.94 6.69 13.11
CA LEU A 53 -6.01 5.43 13.84
C LEU A 53 -4.63 4.88 14.22
N SER A 54 -3.56 5.38 13.61
CA SER A 54 -2.18 4.94 13.88
C SER A 54 -1.73 5.16 15.32
N GLN A 55 -2.38 6.08 16.05
CA GLN A 55 -2.07 6.41 17.43
C GLN A 55 -2.89 5.58 18.43
N GLU A 56 -3.90 4.84 17.95
CA GLU A 56 -4.80 4.04 18.78
C GLU A 56 -4.31 2.58 18.81
N PRO A 57 -3.76 2.10 19.94
CA PRO A 57 -3.09 0.80 19.99
C PRO A 57 -3.98 -0.38 19.60
N GLU A 58 -5.28 -0.28 19.88
CA GLU A 58 -6.27 -1.30 19.54
C GLU A 58 -6.41 -1.48 18.02
N PHE A 59 -6.47 -0.38 17.26
CA PHE A 59 -6.53 -0.42 15.81
C PHE A 59 -5.20 -0.90 15.21
N VAL A 60 -4.07 -0.52 15.79
CA VAL A 60 -2.77 -1.05 15.35
C VAL A 60 -2.69 -2.56 15.59
N MET A 61 -3.17 -3.07 16.73
CA MET A 61 -3.22 -4.51 17.00
C MET A 61 -4.10 -5.25 16.01
N MET A 62 -5.35 -4.80 15.81
CA MET A 62 -6.25 -5.39 14.83
C MET A 62 -5.63 -5.39 13.42
N PHE A 63 -4.92 -4.32 13.05
CA PHE A 63 -4.29 -4.19 11.74
C PHE A 63 -3.19 -5.25 11.53
N LEU A 64 -2.39 -5.47 12.58
CA LEU A 64 -1.30 -6.43 12.56
C LEU A 64 -1.80 -7.87 12.59
N ASP A 65 -2.93 -8.14 13.25
CA ASP A 65 -3.51 -9.47 13.29
C ASP A 65 -4.02 -9.93 11.91
N GLU A 66 -4.54 -9.02 11.08
CA GLU A 66 -4.85 -9.34 9.67
C GLU A 66 -3.60 -9.77 8.88
N ALA A 67 -2.41 -9.32 9.26
CA ALA A 67 -1.16 -9.68 8.57
C ALA A 67 -0.55 -11.01 9.05
N ARG A 68 -1.11 -11.62 10.10
CA ARG A 68 -0.68 -12.90 10.67
C ARG A 68 -1.48 -14.11 10.17
N LEU A 69 -2.61 -13.86 9.51
CA LEU A 69 -3.45 -14.86 8.84
C LEU A 69 -2.91 -15.16 7.43
#